data_AF-A0A917RF57-F1
#
_entry.id   AF-A0A917RF57-F1
#
_cell.length_a   1.000
_cell.length_b   1.000
_cell.length_c   1.000
_cell.angle_alpha   90.00
_cell.angle_beta   90.00
_cell.angle_gamma   90.00
#
_symmetry.space_group_name_H-M   'P 1'
#
loop_
_entity.id
_entity.type
_entity.pdbx_description
1 polymer ?
#
loop_
_entity_poly.entity_id
_entity_poly.type
_entity_poly.pdbx_seq_one_letter_code
_entity_poly.pdbx_strand_id
1 'polypeptide(L)' 'MPAATRTLATAVFVTDPKTRETLLLQPGSEVSDPAITEQITHPDAWAPEPPRQYRRGKAEAA' A
#
# COMPACT_ATOMS: atom_id res chain seq x y z
N MET A 1 2.81 16.58 -2.58
CA MET A 1 1.91 15.52 -3.06
C MET A 1 1.86 14.45 -1.99
N PRO A 2 0.69 14.13 -1.40
CA PRO A 2 0.62 13.05 -0.42
C PRO A 2 1.05 11.75 -1.12
N ALA A 3 2.02 11.05 -0.55
CA ALA A 3 2.48 9.77 -1.07
C ALA A 3 1.28 8.82 -1.12
N ALA A 4 0.94 8.32 -2.32
CA ALA A 4 -0.17 7.39 -2.50
C ALA A 4 0.20 6.09 -1.78
N THR A 5 -0.31 5.92 -0.55
CA THR A 5 -0.10 4.69 0.22
C THR A 5 -0.95 3.61 -0.42
N ARG A 6 -0.32 2.51 -0.86
CA ARG A 6 -0.98 1.37 -1.51
C ARG A 6 -0.74 0.11 -0.71
N THR A 7 -1.78 -0.70 -0.56
CA THR A 7 -1.69 -1.99 0.13
C THR A 7 -1.35 -3.09 -0.87
N LEU A 8 -0.54 -4.07 -0.49
CA LEU A 8 -0.22 -5.22 -1.33
C LEU A 8 -1.31 -6.30 -1.27
N ALA A 9 -1.64 -6.88 -2.42
CA ALA A 9 -2.51 -8.06 -2.52
C ALA A 9 -1.77 -9.37 -2.35
N THR A 10 -0.46 -9.37 -2.66
CA THR A 10 0.38 -10.56 -2.70
C THR A 10 1.74 -10.28 -2.06
N ALA A 11 2.50 -11.33 -1.77
CA ALA A 11 3.86 -11.19 -1.28
C ALA A 11 4.78 -10.74 -2.42
N VAL A 12 5.59 -9.71 -2.18
CA VAL A 12 6.51 -9.15 -3.20
C VAL A 12 7.89 -8.96 -2.60
N PHE A 13 8.91 -9.38 -3.35
CA PHE A 13 10.30 -9.07 -3.03
C PHE A 13 10.66 -7.72 -3.65
N VAL A 14 11.08 -6.78 -2.81
CA VAL A 14 11.53 -5.45 -3.21
C VAL A 14 12.91 -5.18 -2.66
N THR A 15 13.65 -4.27 -3.29
CA THR A 15 14.93 -3.82 -2.76
C THR A 15 14.71 -2.50 -2.03
N ASP A 16 15.13 -2.44 -0.77
CA ASP A 16 15.08 -1.19 0.00
C ASP A 16 16.01 -0.15 -0.69
N PRO A 17 15.50 1.02 -1.09
CA PRO A 17 16.30 2.03 -1.79
C PRO A 17 17.41 2.65 -0.92
N LYS A 18 17.28 2.58 0.41
CA LYS A 18 18.23 3.13 1.39
C LYS A 18 19.26 2.08 1.81
N THR A 19 18.83 0.90 2.21
CA THR A 19 19.73 -0.15 2.73
C THR A 19 20.25 -1.08 1.64
N ARG A 20 19.61 -1.09 0.47
CA ARG A 20 19.89 -2.01 -0.66
C ARG A 20 19.70 -3.48 -0.29
N GLU A 21 18.93 -3.75 0.74
CA GLU A 21 18.59 -5.10 1.17
C GLU A 21 17.32 -5.58 0.47
N THR A 22 17.23 -6.89 0.22
CA THR A 22 16.01 -7.50 -0.31
C THR A 22 15.02 -7.72 0.84
N LEU A 23 13.88 -7.06 0.76
CA LEU A 23 12.78 -7.16 1.70
C LEU A 23 11.64 -7.96 1.08
N LEU A 24 11.08 -8.89 1.85
CA LEU A 24 9.84 -9.58 1.50
C LEU A 24 8.67 -8.84 2.16
N LEU A 25 7.90 -8.12 1.36
CA LEU A 25 6.67 -7.49 1.81
C LEU A 25 5.53 -8.50 1.71
N GLN A 26 4.72 -8.59 2.76
CA GLN A 26 3.62 -9.53 2.87
C GLN A 26 2.33 -8.93 2.28
N PRO A 27 1.36 -9.78 1.88
CA PRO A 27 0.02 -9.31 1.57
C PRO A 27 -0.56 -8.51 2.74
N GLY A 28 -1.24 -7.41 2.45
CA GLY A 28 -1.79 -6.50 3.47
C GLY A 28 -0.80 -5.46 4.00
N SER A 29 0.48 -5.53 3.62
CA SER A 29 1.44 -4.46 3.94
C SER A 29 1.13 -3.19 3.17
N GLU A 30 1.17 -2.05 3.87
CA GLU A 30 1.04 -0.72 3.28
C GLU A 30 2.40 -0.22 2.79
N VAL A 31 2.48 0.16 1.53
CA VAL A 31 3.65 0.75 0.89
C VAL A 31 3.36 2.22 0.63
N SER A 32 4.11 3.10 1.29
CA SER A 32 4.05 4.55 1.10
C SER A 32 5.28 5.09 0.36
N ASP A 33 6.34 4.29 0.24
CA ASP A 33 7.57 4.71 -0.45
C ASP A 33 7.39 4.65 -1.98
N PRO A 34 7.60 5.78 -2.69
CA PRO A 34 7.43 5.82 -4.15
C PRO A 34 8.48 4.95 -4.86
N ALA A 35 9.71 4.89 -4.34
CA ALA A 35 10.78 4.05 -4.89
C ALA A 35 10.52 2.55 -4.75
N ILE A 36 9.73 2.12 -3.75
CA ILE A 36 9.26 0.74 -3.65
C ILE A 36 8.10 0.53 -4.61
N THR A 37 7.19 1.50 -4.70
CA THR A 37 6.03 1.45 -5.59
C THR A 37 6.44 1.34 -7.07
N GLU A 38 7.50 2.05 -7.48
CA GLU A 38 8.07 2.00 -8.84
C GLU A 38 8.72 0.65 -9.18
N GLN A 39 9.18 -0.11 -8.18
CA GLN A 39 9.71 -1.47 -8.39
C GLN A 39 8.60 -2.50 -8.65
N ILE A 40 7.39 -2.25 -8.15
CA ILE A 40 6.26 -3.16 -8.30
C ILE A 40 5.44 -2.75 -9.53
N THR A 41 5.88 -3.26 -10.68
CA THR A 41 5.28 -2.96 -12.00
C THR A 41 4.02 -3.76 -12.29
N HIS A 42 3.81 -4.88 -11.60
CA HIS A 42 2.64 -5.73 -11.78
C HIS A 42 1.40 -5.14 -11.09
N PRO A 43 0.33 -4.79 -11.82
CA PRO A 43 -0.86 -4.18 -11.23
C PRO A 43 -1.58 -5.12 -10.24
N ASP A 44 -1.58 -6.43 -10.50
CA ASP A 44 -2.22 -7.44 -9.64
C ASP A 44 -1.49 -7.65 -8.30
N ALA A 45 -0.26 -7.13 -8.16
CA ALA A 45 0.45 -7.17 -6.89
C ALA A 45 -0.16 -6.20 -5.85
N TRP A 46 -0.92 -5.21 -6.32
CA TRP A 46 -1.58 -4.23 -5.49
C TRP A 46 -2.99 -4.68 -5.13
N ALA A 47 -3.38 -4.46 -3.88
CA ALA A 47 -4.75 -4.64 -3.45
C ALA A 47 -5.64 -3.64 -4.20
N PRO A 48 -6.84 -4.07 -4.64
CA PRO A 48 -7.84 -3.12 -5.13
C PRO A 48 -8.08 -2.11 -4.02
N GLU A 49 -8.03 -0.81 -4.36
CA GLU A 49 -8.23 0.25 -3.38
C GLU A 49 -9.55 -0.03 -2.66
N PRO A 50 -9.54 -0.27 -1.33
CA PRO A 50 -10.77 -0.54 -0.62
C PRO A 50 -11.67 0.67 -0.90
N PRO A 51 -12.95 0.45 -1.27
CA PRO A 51 -13.86 1.56 -1.47
C PRO A 51 -13.79 2.37 -0.18
N ARG A 52 -13.27 3.61 -0.26
CA ARG A 52 -13.21 4.51 0.88
C ARG A 52 -14.62 4.57 1.42
N GLN A 53 -14.89 3.81 2.47
CA GLN A 53 -16.10 3.96 3.24
C GLN A 53 -15.93 5.34 3.86
N TYR A 54 -16.49 6.34 3.19
CA TYR A 54 -16.88 7.58 3.82
C TYR A 54 -17.66 7.13 5.05
N ARG A 55 -17.01 7.10 6.22
CA ARG A 55 -17.73 7.10 7.49
C ARG A 55 -18.47 8.42 7.48
N ARG A 56 -19.66 8.43 6.88
CA ARG A 56 -20.70 9.38 7.21
C ARG A 56 -21.12 8.99 8.61
N GLY A 57 -20.31 9.44 9.59
CA GLY A 57 -20.68 9.42 10.99
C GLY A 57 -21.93 10.25 11.10
N LYS A 58 -23.08 9.57 11.05
CA LYS A 58 -24.33 10.07 11.57
C LYS A 58 -24.06 10.31 13.05
N ALA A 59 -23.70 11.53 13.41
CA ALA A 59 -23.81 12.00 14.78
C ALA A 59 -25.31 12.07 15.07
N GLU A 60 -25.88 10.96 15.50
CA GLU A 60 -27.21 10.91 16.10
C GLU A 60 -27.07 10.19 17.44
N ALA A 61 -27.64 10.85 18.46
CA ALA A 61 -27.88 10.43 19.83
C ALA A 61 -26.71 10.49 20.82
N ALA A 62 -26.63 11.62 21.53
CA ALA A 62 -26.84 11.66 22.98
C ALA A 62 -27.39 13.04 23.37
#